data_AF-A0A328YEF7-F1
#
_entry.id   AF-A0A328YEF7-F1
#
_cell.length_a   1.000
_cell.length_b   1.000
_cell.length_c   1.000
_cell.angle_alpha   90.00
_cell.angle_beta   90.00
_cell.angle_gamma   90.00
#
_symmetry.space_group_name_H-M   'P 1'
#
loop_
_entity.id
_entity.type
_entity.pdbx_description
1 polymer ?
#
loop_
_entity_poly.entity_id
_entity_poly.type
_entity_poly.pdbx_seq_one_letter_code
_entity_poly.pdbx_strand_id
1 'polypeptide(L)'
;MFEILCLVGTALGVNMNMGTSPTSLSPLIVSLPKRRLLLFWMTLVLVSPEAHAQRANAYDSNFEIVRAMLEQPESQMDLANIKLTVDKMIDPATHKDAVLKKLDEMAAEVMASFPPGASNLLKFKALRDYLYRPSLLSGRRPFVYHLEDDRNPRAKLLSVYLSTQRGNCVSMPLLFVILGGFVAQISSKTA
;
A
#
# COMPACT_ATOMS: atom_id res chain seq x y z
N MET A 1 14.88 -15.83 -15.52
CA MET A 1 15.59 -16.79 -14.63
C MET A 1 15.19 -16.67 -13.15
N PHE A 2 14.24 -15.80 -12.77
CA PHE A 2 13.81 -15.61 -11.37
C PHE A 2 12.49 -16.31 -11.01
N GLU A 3 11.81 -16.97 -11.97
CA GLU A 3 10.46 -17.52 -11.77
C GLU A 3 10.39 -18.98 -11.30
N ILE A 4 11.48 -19.73 -11.22
CA ILE A 4 11.40 -21.18 -10.97
C ILE A 4 11.52 -21.56 -9.47
N LEU A 5 11.93 -20.64 -8.59
CA LEU A 5 12.22 -20.99 -7.19
C LEU A 5 11.04 -20.81 -6.19
N CYS A 6 9.96 -20.12 -6.56
CA CYS A 6 8.85 -19.84 -5.63
C CYS A 6 7.82 -20.96 -5.48
N LEU A 7 7.87 -22.02 -6.30
CA LEU A 7 6.75 -22.96 -6.47
C LEU A 7 6.87 -24.32 -5.74
N VAL A 8 7.93 -24.58 -4.97
CA VAL A 8 8.18 -25.93 -4.39
C VAL A 8 7.96 -26.02 -2.87
N GLY A 9 7.59 -24.93 -2.20
CA GLY A 9 7.66 -24.85 -0.72
C GLY A 9 6.41 -25.19 0.10
N THR A 10 5.28 -25.60 -0.48
CA THR A 10 4.04 -25.81 0.30
C THR A 10 3.33 -27.14 -0.01
N ALA A 11 4.08 -28.22 0.10
CA ALA A 11 3.52 -29.55 0.30
C ALA A 11 4.15 -30.10 1.57
N LEU A 12 3.41 -30.04 2.69
CA LEU A 12 3.44 -30.97 3.84
C LEU A 12 2.59 -30.36 4.96
N GLY A 13 1.29 -30.64 4.91
CA GLY A 13 0.45 -30.53 6.08
C GLY A 13 0.72 -31.70 7.03
N VAL A 14 0.71 -31.43 8.33
CA VAL A 14 0.46 -32.45 9.36
C VAL A 14 -0.44 -31.84 10.43
N ASN A 15 -1.58 -32.50 10.59
CA ASN A 15 -2.56 -32.40 11.64
C ASN A 15 -2.13 -33.36 12.77
N MET A 16 -2.22 -32.98 14.05
CA MET A 16 -2.35 -33.96 15.12
C MET A 16 -3.04 -33.38 16.36
N ASN A 17 -3.98 -34.18 16.83
CA ASN A 17 -5.02 -33.97 17.82
C ASN A 17 -4.65 -34.74 19.11
N MET A 18 -5.19 -34.32 20.26
CA MET A 18 -5.76 -35.16 21.36
C MET A 18 -5.40 -34.75 22.80
N GLY A 19 -6.47 -34.72 23.60
CA GLY A 19 -6.52 -35.12 25.02
C GLY A 19 -6.67 -33.95 26.02
N THR A 20 -7.52 -33.94 27.03
CA THR A 20 -8.56 -34.84 27.57
C THR A 20 -9.39 -34.01 28.58
N SER A 21 -10.69 -34.28 28.69
CA SER A 21 -11.72 -33.73 29.60
C SER A 21 -11.48 -34.08 31.10
N PRO A 22 -12.41 -33.84 32.05
CA PRO A 22 -13.26 -32.67 32.36
C PRO A 22 -13.19 -32.29 33.86
N THR A 23 -13.55 -31.06 34.25
CA THR A 23 -13.98 -30.77 35.62
C THR A 23 -15.29 -30.02 35.63
N SER A 24 -16.25 -30.64 36.32
CA SER A 24 -17.64 -30.24 36.45
C SER A 24 -17.79 -29.09 37.45
N LEU A 25 -18.56 -28.07 37.11
CA LEU A 25 -19.35 -27.31 38.08
C LEU A 25 -20.64 -26.85 37.40
N SER A 26 -21.74 -27.43 37.88
CA SER A 26 -23.11 -27.12 37.46
C SER A 26 -23.63 -25.83 38.10
N PRO A 27 -24.74 -25.27 37.59
CA PRO A 27 -25.00 -23.83 37.53
C PRO A 27 -25.92 -23.33 38.64
N LEU A 28 -25.72 -22.08 39.05
CA LEU A 28 -26.73 -21.28 39.75
C LEU A 28 -27.72 -20.72 38.71
N ILE A 29 -28.76 -21.51 38.41
CA ILE A 29 -29.88 -21.08 37.57
C ILE A 29 -30.84 -20.27 38.45
N VAL A 30 -30.78 -18.95 38.30
CA VAL A 30 -31.83 -18.04 38.76
C VAL A 30 -33.05 -18.26 37.87
N SER A 31 -34.14 -18.74 38.47
CA SER A 31 -35.42 -19.01 37.83
C SER A 31 -36.16 -17.72 37.50
N LEU A 32 -35.82 -17.09 36.37
CA LEU A 32 -36.68 -16.06 35.78
C LEU A 32 -37.89 -16.68 35.05
N PRO A 33 -39.08 -16.05 35.12
CA PRO A 33 -40.30 -16.59 34.54
C PRO A 33 -40.19 -16.75 33.01
N LYS A 34 -40.27 -18.01 32.56
CA LYS A 34 -40.14 -18.49 31.16
C LYS A 34 -41.00 -17.77 30.11
N ARG A 35 -41.98 -16.95 30.52
CA ARG A 35 -42.93 -16.29 29.60
C ARG A 35 -42.45 -14.93 29.07
N ARG A 36 -41.39 -14.34 29.63
CA ARG A 36 -40.81 -13.06 29.14
C ARG A 36 -39.48 -13.18 28.40
N LEU A 37 -38.78 -14.31 28.53
CA LEU A 37 -37.47 -14.52 27.90
C LEU A 37 -37.56 -14.88 26.39
N LEU A 38 -38.71 -15.41 25.96
CA LEU A 38 -38.94 -15.85 24.57
C LEU A 38 -39.27 -14.69 23.62
N LEU A 39 -39.72 -13.55 24.14
CA LEU A 39 -39.98 -12.36 23.32
C LEU A 39 -38.72 -11.52 23.08
N PHE A 40 -37.69 -11.63 23.94
CA PHE A 40 -36.46 -10.84 23.80
C PHE A 40 -35.48 -11.42 22.77
N TRP A 41 -35.52 -12.74 22.54
CA TRP A 41 -34.69 -13.39 21.51
C TRP A 41 -35.24 -13.23 20.08
N MET A 42 -36.55 -12.98 19.93
CA MET A 42 -37.15 -12.81 18.60
C MET A 42 -37.07 -11.37 18.06
N THR A 43 -36.81 -10.38 18.92
CA THR A 43 -36.65 -8.97 18.49
C THR A 43 -35.21 -8.61 18.12
N LEU A 44 -34.20 -9.43 18.42
CA LEU A 44 -32.80 -9.11 18.17
C LEU A 44 -32.29 -9.52 16.78
N VAL A 45 -33.10 -10.22 15.96
CA VAL A 45 -32.70 -10.69 14.62
C VAL A 45 -33.08 -9.71 13.50
N LEU A 46 -33.89 -8.69 13.79
CA LEU A 46 -34.36 -7.72 12.77
C LEU A 46 -33.49 -6.44 12.65
N VAL A 47 -32.38 -6.34 13.40
CA VAL A 47 -31.46 -5.20 13.33
C VAL A 47 -30.05 -5.69 13.01
N SER A 48 -29.86 -6.28 11.84
CA SER A 48 -28.53 -6.49 11.26
C SER A 48 -28.40 -5.58 10.04
N PRO A 49 -27.82 -4.38 10.16
CA PRO A 49 -27.61 -3.51 9.00
C PRO A 49 -26.51 -4.08 8.09
N GLU A 50 -26.89 -4.45 6.87
CA GLU A 50 -26.29 -4.04 5.59
C GLU A 50 -24.76 -4.10 5.35
N ALA A 51 -23.99 -4.85 6.13
CA ALA A 51 -22.53 -4.93 5.93
C ALA A 51 -22.08 -5.51 4.55
N HIS A 52 -22.97 -6.16 3.81
CA HIS A 52 -22.65 -6.80 2.52
C HIS A 52 -22.85 -5.86 1.31
N ALA A 53 -23.75 -4.88 1.39
CA ALA A 53 -24.03 -3.97 0.27
C ALA A 53 -22.88 -2.96 0.04
N GLN A 54 -22.22 -2.51 1.10
CA GLN A 54 -21.10 -1.55 0.99
C GLN A 54 -19.86 -2.12 0.30
N ARG A 55 -19.61 -3.44 0.39
CA ARG A 55 -18.40 -4.05 -0.17
C ARG A 55 -18.48 -4.25 -1.69
N ALA A 56 -19.65 -4.65 -2.20
CA ALA A 56 -19.89 -4.80 -3.63
C ALA A 56 -19.79 -3.44 -4.36
N ASN A 57 -20.45 -2.41 -3.81
CA ASN A 57 -20.41 -1.06 -4.37
C ASN A 57 -18.98 -0.48 -4.40
N ALA A 58 -18.18 -0.71 -3.35
CA ALA A 58 -16.79 -0.24 -3.32
C ALA A 58 -15.92 -0.93 -4.38
N TYR A 59 -16.11 -2.23 -4.60
CA TYR A 59 -15.38 -2.97 -5.65
C TYR A 59 -15.73 -2.47 -7.05
N ASP A 60 -17.03 -2.37 -7.38
CA ASP A 60 -17.48 -1.91 -8.69
C ASP A 60 -17.04 -0.46 -8.97
N SER A 61 -17.10 0.41 -7.95
CA SER A 61 -16.61 1.79 -8.07
C SER A 61 -15.09 1.87 -8.31
N ASN A 62 -14.30 1.04 -7.63
CA ASN A 62 -12.85 1.00 -7.82
C ASN A 62 -12.48 0.44 -9.20
N PHE A 63 -13.24 -0.53 -9.71
CA PHE A 63 -13.02 -1.11 -11.03
C PHE A 63 -13.19 -0.06 -12.13
N GLU A 64 -14.26 0.74 -12.11
CA GLU A 64 -14.47 1.80 -13.11
C GLU A 64 -13.39 2.88 -13.05
N ILE A 65 -12.91 3.24 -11.85
CA ILE A 65 -11.81 4.20 -11.70
C ILE A 65 -10.50 3.63 -12.30
N VAL A 66 -10.16 2.37 -11.98
CA VAL A 66 -8.95 1.72 -12.50
C VAL A 66 -9.04 1.59 -14.02
N ARG A 67 -10.20 1.21 -14.54
CA ARG A 67 -10.46 1.14 -15.98
C ARG A 67 -10.21 2.49 -16.65
N ALA A 68 -10.79 3.56 -16.12
CA ALA A 68 -10.61 4.90 -16.65
C ALA A 68 -9.13 5.33 -16.64
N MET A 69 -8.35 4.96 -15.62
CA MET A 69 -6.89 5.22 -15.59
C MET A 69 -6.12 4.46 -16.66
N LEU A 70 -6.51 3.21 -16.95
CA LEU A 70 -5.83 2.37 -17.95
C LEU A 70 -6.20 2.74 -19.39
N GLU A 71 -7.36 3.36 -19.60
CA GLU A 71 -7.81 3.85 -20.91
C GLU A 71 -7.23 5.23 -21.28
N GLN A 72 -6.51 5.89 -20.36
CA GLN A 72 -5.84 7.16 -20.62
C GLN A 72 -4.64 7.02 -21.56
N PRO A 73 -4.43 7.97 -22.49
CA PRO A 73 -3.17 8.05 -23.23
C PRO A 73 -1.99 8.28 -22.28
N GLU A 74 -0.85 7.65 -22.55
CA GLU A 74 0.36 7.76 -21.70
C GLU A 74 0.79 9.21 -21.46
N SER A 75 0.62 10.09 -22.45
CA SER A 75 0.95 11.53 -22.33
C SER A 75 0.08 12.29 -21.31
N GLN A 76 -1.05 11.72 -20.89
CA GLN A 76 -1.96 12.28 -19.91
C GLN A 76 -1.85 11.58 -18.53
N MET A 77 -1.05 10.51 -18.44
CA MET A 77 -0.91 9.75 -17.20
C MET A 77 -0.03 10.51 -16.20
N ASP A 78 -0.64 10.97 -15.11
CA ASP A 78 0.10 11.39 -13.93
C ASP A 78 0.28 10.20 -12.99
N LEU A 79 1.43 9.54 -13.09
CA LEU A 79 1.72 8.32 -12.34
C LEU A 79 1.67 8.52 -10.82
N ALA A 80 2.01 9.71 -10.32
CA ALA A 80 1.95 10.01 -8.89
C ALA A 80 0.50 10.10 -8.41
N ASN A 81 -0.33 10.82 -9.16
CA ASN A 81 -1.76 10.92 -8.89
C ASN A 81 -2.47 9.57 -9.02
N ILE A 82 -2.15 8.79 -10.06
CA ILE A 82 -2.68 7.44 -10.27
C ILE A 82 -2.31 6.55 -9.09
N LYS A 83 -1.02 6.46 -8.73
CA LYS A 83 -0.57 5.63 -7.61
C LYS A 83 -1.24 6.02 -6.31
N LEU A 84 -1.32 7.31 -5.99
CA LEU A 84 -1.90 7.76 -4.72
C LEU A 84 -3.42 7.57 -4.68
N THR A 85 -4.08 7.54 -5.83
CA THR A 85 -5.50 7.17 -5.92
C THR A 85 -5.67 5.67 -5.64
N VAL A 86 -4.84 4.80 -6.22
CA VAL A 86 -4.83 3.36 -5.91
C VAL A 86 -4.48 3.11 -4.44
N ASP A 87 -3.50 3.84 -3.89
CA ASP A 87 -3.13 3.73 -2.47
C ASP A 87 -4.29 4.12 -1.54
N LYS A 88 -5.10 5.10 -1.93
CA LYS A 88 -6.32 5.48 -1.21
C LYS A 88 -7.41 4.41 -1.28
N MET A 89 -7.51 3.66 -2.39
CA MET A 89 -8.42 2.52 -2.51
C MET A 89 -8.02 1.35 -1.58
N ILE A 90 -6.72 1.14 -1.38
CA ILE A 90 -6.18 0.10 -0.48
C ILE A 90 -6.27 0.56 0.98
N ASP A 91 -5.89 1.81 1.25
CA ASP A 91 -5.91 2.41 2.57
C ASP A 91 -6.52 3.81 2.50
N PRO A 92 -7.81 3.95 2.90
CA PRO A 92 -8.49 5.24 2.97
C PRO A 92 -7.81 6.25 3.89
N ALA A 93 -6.88 5.85 4.76
CA ALA A 93 -6.08 6.78 5.57
C ALA A 93 -4.91 7.41 4.79
N THR A 94 -4.70 7.07 3.52
CA THR A 94 -3.64 7.66 2.69
C THR A 94 -3.82 9.17 2.53
N HIS A 95 -2.78 9.94 2.89
CA HIS A 95 -2.75 11.40 2.78
C HIS A 95 -2.07 11.82 1.47
N LYS A 96 -2.86 11.87 0.39
CA LYS A 96 -2.37 12.13 -0.98
C LYS A 96 -1.52 13.41 -1.07
N ASP A 97 -2.03 14.54 -0.58
CA ASP A 97 -1.36 15.83 -0.73
C ASP A 97 -0.04 15.91 0.04
N ALA A 98 0.03 15.27 1.22
CA ALA A 98 1.25 15.18 2.01
C ALA A 98 2.32 14.37 1.27
N VAL A 99 1.93 13.27 0.61
CA VAL A 99 2.87 12.47 -0.19
C VAL A 99 3.31 13.22 -1.45
N LEU A 100 2.40 13.90 -2.15
CA LEU A 100 2.75 14.72 -3.32
C LEU A 100 3.74 15.83 -2.95
N LYS A 101 3.49 16.55 -1.85
CA LYS A 101 4.41 17.56 -1.34
C LYS A 101 5.79 16.97 -1.05
N LYS A 102 5.85 15.78 -0.42
CA LYS A 102 7.11 15.13 -0.14
C LYS A 102 7.88 14.74 -1.40
N LEU A 103 7.19 14.27 -2.44
CA LEU A 103 7.79 13.93 -3.73
C LEU A 103 8.35 15.17 -4.43
N ASP A 104 7.62 16.28 -4.38
CA ASP A 104 8.06 17.58 -4.92
C ASP A 104 9.33 18.07 -4.22
N GLU A 105 9.37 18.05 -2.88
CA GLU A 105 10.55 18.39 -2.09
C GLU A 105 11.76 17.52 -2.46
N MET A 106 11.57 16.20 -2.56
CA MET A 106 12.63 15.27 -2.98
C MET A 106 13.12 15.56 -4.40
N ALA A 107 12.22 15.88 -5.34
CA ALA A 107 12.59 16.23 -6.70
C ALA A 107 13.37 17.55 -6.77
N ALA A 108 12.99 18.55 -5.96
CA ALA A 108 13.73 19.80 -5.82
C ALA A 108 15.14 19.57 -5.26
N GLU A 109 15.30 18.72 -4.24
CA GLU A 109 16.61 18.32 -3.73
C GLU A 109 17.48 17.63 -4.80
N VAL A 110 16.88 16.75 -5.61
CA VAL A 110 17.58 16.10 -6.73
C VAL A 110 17.99 17.14 -7.79
N MET A 111 17.10 18.06 -8.16
CA MET A 111 17.39 19.14 -9.11
C MET A 111 18.55 20.03 -8.67
N ALA A 112 18.66 20.31 -7.37
CA ALA A 112 19.75 21.11 -6.81
C ALA A 112 21.14 20.43 -6.95
N SER A 113 21.20 19.14 -7.28
CA SER A 113 22.46 18.39 -7.40
C SER A 113 23.15 18.48 -8.76
N PHE A 114 22.55 19.14 -9.76
CA PHE A 114 23.12 19.27 -11.09
C PHE A 114 22.94 20.67 -11.69
N PRO A 115 23.84 21.10 -12.61
CA PRO A 115 23.74 22.42 -13.22
C PRO A 115 22.54 22.54 -14.16
N PRO A 116 22.09 23.78 -14.46
CA PRO A 116 21.13 24.04 -15.53
C PRO A 116 21.58 23.40 -16.85
N GLY A 117 20.65 22.81 -17.60
CA GLY A 117 20.95 22.15 -18.88
C GLY A 117 21.60 20.76 -18.75
N ALA A 118 21.64 20.16 -17.56
CA ALA A 118 22.12 18.79 -17.36
C ALA A 118 21.46 17.78 -18.33
N SER A 119 22.27 16.88 -18.89
CA SER A 119 21.78 15.82 -19.78
C SER A 119 20.86 14.84 -19.05
N ASN A 120 19.97 14.18 -19.79
CA ASN A 120 19.05 13.18 -19.21
C ASN A 120 19.79 12.06 -18.48
N LEU A 121 20.96 11.65 -18.97
CA LEU A 121 21.81 10.66 -18.31
C LEU A 121 22.33 11.16 -16.95
N LEU A 122 22.73 12.43 -16.86
CA LEU A 122 23.19 13.02 -15.61
C LEU A 122 22.04 13.13 -14.59
N LYS A 123 20.86 13.54 -15.04
CA LYS A 123 19.63 13.58 -14.22
C LYS A 123 19.26 12.19 -13.68
N PHE A 124 19.28 11.17 -14.55
CA PHE A 124 19.04 9.79 -14.16
C PHE A 124 20.04 9.29 -13.12
N LYS A 125 21.34 9.55 -13.34
CA LYS A 125 22.40 9.17 -12.41
C LYS A 125 22.22 9.86 -11.05
N ALA A 126 21.94 11.16 -11.05
CA ALA A 126 21.70 11.95 -9.85
C ALA A 126 20.50 11.40 -9.06
N LEU A 127 19.39 11.10 -9.72
CA LEU A 127 18.21 10.52 -9.07
C LEU A 127 18.50 9.13 -8.47
N ARG A 128 19.20 8.26 -9.22
CA ARG A 128 19.61 6.93 -8.74
C ARG A 128 20.52 7.05 -7.51
N ASP A 129 21.51 7.93 -7.57
CA ASP A 129 22.46 8.11 -6.48
C ASP A 129 21.75 8.77 -5.28
N TYR A 130 20.81 9.68 -5.51
CA TYR A 130 19.96 10.25 -4.47
C TYR A 130 19.17 9.18 -3.70
N LEU A 131 18.56 8.22 -4.40
CA LEU A 131 17.73 7.18 -3.77
C LEU A 131 18.55 6.05 -3.15
N TYR A 132 19.53 5.52 -3.89
CA TYR A 132 20.13 4.22 -3.58
C TYR A 132 21.58 4.31 -3.12
N ARG A 133 22.25 5.43 -3.38
CA ARG A 133 23.67 5.63 -3.03
C ARG A 133 23.91 7.04 -2.48
N PRO A 134 23.17 7.46 -1.43
CA PRO A 134 23.35 8.78 -0.87
C PRO A 134 24.80 8.94 -0.38
N SER A 135 25.36 10.14 -0.54
CA SER A 135 26.70 10.44 -0.04
C SER A 135 26.73 10.38 1.49
N LEU A 136 27.89 10.00 2.05
CA LEU A 136 28.09 9.98 3.51
C LEU A 136 27.83 11.34 4.15
N LEU A 137 28.13 12.42 3.42
CA LEU A 137 27.93 13.81 3.86
C LEU A 137 26.45 14.21 3.94
N SER A 138 25.55 13.50 3.25
CA SER A 138 24.13 13.84 3.25
C SER A 138 23.39 13.43 4.52
N GLY A 139 23.96 12.52 5.33
CA GLY A 139 23.28 11.93 6.49
C GLY A 139 22.04 11.09 6.16
N ARG A 140 21.69 10.95 4.87
CA ARG A 140 20.51 10.20 4.41
C ARG A 140 20.83 8.71 4.37
N ARG A 141 19.83 7.91 4.74
CA ARG A 141 19.87 6.46 4.57
C ARG A 141 19.41 6.12 3.14
N PRO A 142 20.01 5.09 2.51
CA PRO A 142 19.57 4.63 1.21
C PRO A 142 18.18 4.02 1.32
N PHE A 143 17.40 4.18 0.26
CA PHE A 143 16.24 3.35 0.03
C PHE A 143 16.68 1.93 -0.35
N VAL A 144 16.14 0.92 0.32
CA VAL A 144 16.58 -0.48 0.18
C VAL A 144 15.44 -1.42 -0.18
N TYR A 145 15.79 -2.51 -0.85
CA TYR A 145 14.85 -3.59 -1.15
C TYR A 145 14.62 -4.47 0.09
N HIS A 146 13.37 -4.85 0.33
CA HIS A 146 12.92 -5.74 1.39
C HIS A 146 12.40 -7.02 0.74
N LEU A 147 13.09 -8.15 1.00
CA LEU A 147 12.84 -9.45 0.36
C LEU A 147 11.70 -10.27 0.98
N GLU A 148 11.13 -9.81 2.08
CA GLU A 148 10.04 -10.54 2.73
C GLU A 148 8.77 -10.47 1.86
N ASP A 149 8.15 -11.63 1.61
CA ASP A 149 6.87 -11.73 0.91
C ASP A 149 5.75 -11.23 1.84
N ASP A 150 5.60 -9.90 1.91
CA ASP A 150 4.46 -9.31 2.57
C ASP A 150 3.26 -9.25 1.62
N ARG A 151 2.37 -10.23 1.80
CA ARG A 151 1.08 -10.30 1.10
C ARG A 151 0.13 -9.17 1.49
N ASN A 152 0.45 -8.41 2.53
CA ASN A 152 -0.32 -7.23 2.92
C ASN A 152 -0.19 -6.14 1.84
N PRO A 153 -1.29 -5.75 1.18
CA PRO A 153 -1.25 -4.69 0.16
C PRO A 153 -0.77 -3.35 0.74
N ARG A 154 -0.88 -3.13 2.06
CA ARG A 154 -0.37 -1.92 2.71
C ARG A 154 1.14 -1.78 2.63
N ALA A 155 1.89 -2.88 2.55
CA ALA A 155 3.35 -2.84 2.39
C ALA A 155 3.78 -2.32 1.00
N LYS A 156 2.85 -2.22 0.04
CA LYS A 156 3.09 -1.69 -1.31
C LYS A 156 2.72 -0.21 -1.44
N LEU A 157 2.18 0.41 -0.38
CA LEU A 157 1.83 1.83 -0.38
C LEU A 157 3.08 2.70 -0.50
N LEU A 158 2.96 3.79 -1.26
CA LEU A 158 4.10 4.70 -1.47
C LEU A 158 4.47 5.42 -0.17
N SER A 159 3.49 5.76 0.66
CA SER A 159 3.68 6.37 1.99
C SER A 159 4.49 5.49 2.95
N VAL A 160 4.23 4.18 2.94
CA VAL A 160 4.99 3.20 3.74
C VAL A 160 6.43 3.12 3.23
N TYR A 161 6.63 3.11 1.93
CA TYR A 161 7.98 3.09 1.37
C TYR A 161 8.76 4.38 1.66
N LEU A 162 8.13 5.55 1.55
CA LEU A 162 8.77 6.83 1.85
C LEU A 162 9.17 6.97 3.33
N SER A 163 8.34 6.46 4.25
CA SER A 163 8.60 6.55 5.69
C SER A 163 9.63 5.52 6.17
N THR A 164 9.57 4.29 5.66
CA THR A 164 10.46 3.21 6.10
C THR A 164 11.75 3.13 5.31
N GLN A 165 11.76 3.67 4.09
CA GLN A 165 12.81 3.50 3.07
C GLN A 165 13.07 2.03 2.70
N ARG A 166 12.12 1.14 3.00
CA ARG A 166 12.18 -0.30 2.71
C ARG A 166 11.07 -0.64 1.74
N GLY A 167 11.44 -0.94 0.50
CA GLY A 167 10.51 -1.13 -0.61
C GLY A 167 10.55 -2.55 -1.15
N ASN A 168 9.64 -2.86 -2.05
CA ASN A 168 9.61 -4.13 -2.78
C ASN A 168 9.67 -3.87 -4.29
N CYS A 169 9.50 -4.93 -5.07
CA CYS A 169 9.53 -4.87 -6.53
C CYS A 169 8.49 -3.93 -7.15
N VAL A 170 7.45 -3.51 -6.41
CA VAL A 170 6.46 -2.55 -6.88
C VAL A 170 6.82 -1.14 -6.44
N SER A 171 7.07 -0.92 -5.15
CA SER A 171 7.25 0.44 -4.62
C SER A 171 8.57 1.09 -5.07
N MET A 172 9.65 0.33 -5.22
CA MET A 172 10.96 0.84 -5.66
C MET A 172 10.94 1.45 -7.07
N PRO A 173 10.63 0.68 -8.14
CA PRO A 173 10.64 1.24 -9.49
C PRO A 173 9.62 2.35 -9.65
N LEU A 174 8.49 2.27 -8.95
CA LEU A 174 7.46 3.28 -9.04
C LEU A 174 7.89 4.63 -8.45
N LEU A 175 8.53 4.64 -7.27
CA LEU A 175 9.09 5.87 -6.71
C LEU A 175 10.12 6.48 -7.67
N PHE A 176 10.97 5.64 -8.27
CA PHE A 176 11.99 6.10 -9.21
C PHE A 176 11.37 6.80 -10.43
N VAL A 177 10.36 6.17 -11.07
CA VAL A 177 9.70 6.75 -12.25
C VAL A 177 8.92 8.02 -11.88
N ILE A 178 8.20 8.01 -10.74
CA ILE A 178 7.47 9.18 -10.25
C ILE A 178 8.43 10.36 -10.07
N LEU A 179 9.53 10.18 -9.34
CA LEU A 179 10.50 11.27 -9.13
C LEU A 179 11.15 11.72 -10.44
N GLY A 180 11.40 10.81 -11.37
CA GLY A 180 11.88 11.15 -12.72
C GLY A 180 10.92 12.10 -13.45
N GLY A 181 9.61 11.87 -13.33
CA GLY A 181 8.57 12.76 -13.85
C GLY A 181 8.61 14.16 -13.24
N PHE A 182 8.72 14.26 -11.91
CA PHE A 182 8.84 15.56 -11.22
C PHE A 182 10.11 16.31 -11.64
N VAL A 183 11.26 15.62 -11.67
CA VAL A 183 12.54 16.22 -12.11
C VAL A 183 12.45 16.74 -13.55
N ALA A 184 11.80 16.00 -14.45
CA ALA A 184 11.58 16.44 -15.82
C ALA A 184 10.67 17.68 -15.90
N GLN A 185 9.58 17.70 -15.14
CA GLN A 185 8.62 18.81 -15.09
C GLN A 185 9.22 20.09 -14.48
N ILE A 186 10.04 19.97 -13.43
CA ILE A 186 10.72 21.14 -12.85
C ILE A 186 11.74 21.68 -13.86
N SER A 187 12.52 20.80 -14.48
CA SER A 187 13.53 21.20 -15.46
C SER A 187 12.96 21.91 -16.69
N SER A 188 11.72 21.63 -17.10
CA SER A 188 11.10 22.32 -18.24
C SER A 188 10.54 23.71 -17.90
N LYS A 189 10.23 23.97 -16.63
CA LYS A 189 9.77 25.28 -16.15
C LYS A 189 10.91 26.28 -15.91
N THR A 190 12.13 25.78 -15.70
CA THR A 190 13.31 26.59 -15.39
C THR A 190 14.25 26.81 -16.59
N ALA A 191 13.92 26.25 -17.76
CA ALA A 191 14.67 26.42 -19.00
C ALA A 191 14.11 27.59 -19.82
#